data_AF-A0A9R1XBK5-F1
#
_entry.id   AF-A0A9R1XBK5-F1
#
_cell.length_a   1.000
_cell.length_b   1.000
_cell.length_c   1.000
_cell.angle_alpha   90.00
_cell.angle_beta   90.00
_cell.angle_gamma   90.00
#
_symmetry.space_group_name_H-M   'P 1'
#
loop_
_entity.id
_entity.type
_entity.pdbx_description
1 polymer ?
#
loop_
_entity_poly.entity_id
_entity_poly.type
_entity_poly.pdbx_seq_one_letter_code
_entity_poly.pdbx_strand_id
1 'polypeptide(L)'
;MCRFKINSKSMIEKSYAFEFGDPIYWVSVHRFHHKYVDSDNDTHSPINGFWFSHMGWILDSGYLLEKHPTYKNVEDLTNQMFYMFLQKTYIWHVLGCGALLYTWGGFSYLVWGMS
;
A
#
# COMPACT_ATOMS: atom_id res chain seq x y z
N MET A 1 12.68 -28.92 -11.69
CA MET A 1 11.85 -28.02 -12.52
C MET A 1 10.49 -27.84 -11.82
N CYS A 2 10.44 -26.96 -10.81
CA CYS A 2 9.21 -26.72 -10.05
C CYS A 2 8.33 -25.75 -10.85
N ARG A 3 7.21 -26.26 -11.37
CA ARG A 3 6.29 -25.49 -12.21
C ARG A 3 5.38 -24.68 -11.27
N PHE A 4 5.71 -23.41 -11.09
CA PHE A 4 4.82 -22.45 -10.42
C PHE A 4 3.48 -22.42 -11.15
N LYS A 5 2.44 -22.95 -10.52
CA LYS A 5 1.08 -22.97 -11.03
C LYS A 5 0.49 -21.57 -10.78
N ILE A 6 0.64 -20.69 -11.76
CA ILE A 6 0.04 -19.34 -11.72
C ILE A 6 -1.48 -19.53 -11.88
N ASN A 7 -2.21 -19.42 -10.77
CA ASN A 7 -3.67 -19.49 -10.74
C ASN A 7 -4.23 -18.11 -11.08
N SER A 8 -5.25 -18.00 -11.93
CA SER A 8 -5.79 -16.70 -12.36
C SER A 8 -6.29 -15.83 -11.20
N LYS A 9 -6.70 -16.45 -10.09
CA LYS A 9 -7.04 -15.74 -8.85
C LYS A 9 -5.85 -15.01 -8.21
N SER A 10 -4.65 -15.58 -8.26
CA SER A 10 -3.46 -14.94 -7.70
C SER A 10 -2.93 -13.80 -8.56
N MET A 11 -3.27 -13.76 -9.85
CA MET A 11 -2.96 -12.60 -10.71
C MET A 11 -3.81 -11.38 -10.33
N ILE A 12 -5.09 -11.58 -10.04
CA ILE A 12 -5.98 -10.49 -9.62
C ILE A 12 -5.62 -10.05 -8.19
N GLU A 13 -5.26 -10.99 -7.29
CA GLU A 13 -4.70 -10.66 -5.96
C GLU A 13 -3.41 -9.85 -6.03
N LYS A 14 -2.54 -10.16 -7.00
CA LYS A 14 -1.32 -9.38 -7.26
C LYS A 14 -1.59 -8.00 -7.85
N SER A 15 -2.70 -7.80 -8.56
CA SER A 15 -3.10 -6.49 -9.07
C SER A 15 -3.47 -5.52 -7.94
N TYR A 16 -4.09 -6.00 -6.85
CA TYR A 16 -4.41 -5.15 -5.70
C TYR A 16 -3.16 -4.76 -4.89
N ALA A 17 -2.08 -5.53 -5.00
CA ALA A 17 -0.86 -5.33 -4.23
C ALA A 17 0.10 -4.28 -4.81
N PHE A 18 -0.17 -3.77 -6.03
CA PHE A 18 0.78 -2.93 -6.76
C PHE A 18 0.53 -1.42 -6.62
N GLU A 19 -0.53 -1.00 -5.93
CA GLU A 19 -0.82 0.43 -5.75
C GLU A 19 -0.26 0.93 -4.42
N PHE A 20 0.99 1.39 -4.46
CA PHE A 20 1.57 2.24 -3.43
C PHE A 20 0.64 3.44 -3.17
N GLY A 21 -0.08 3.42 -2.05
CA GLY A 21 -1.00 4.48 -1.64
C GLY A 21 -2.46 4.06 -1.45
N ASP A 22 -2.82 2.81 -1.78
CA ASP A 22 -4.17 2.33 -1.48
C ASP A 22 -4.45 2.29 0.05
N PRO A 23 -5.59 2.81 0.54
CA PRO A 23 -5.94 2.78 1.95
C PRO A 23 -6.05 1.36 2.53
N ILE A 24 -6.50 0.36 1.77
CA ILE A 24 -6.64 -1.02 2.27
C ILE A 24 -5.26 -1.64 2.49
N TYR A 25 -4.35 -1.44 1.53
CA TYR A 25 -2.95 -1.81 1.65
C TYR A 25 -2.28 -1.18 2.89
N TRP A 26 -2.46 0.13 3.06
CA TRP A 26 -1.83 0.88 4.16
C TRP A 26 -2.31 0.39 5.53
N VAL A 27 -3.62 0.19 5.68
CA VAL A 27 -4.22 -0.36 6.91
C VAL A 27 -3.72 -1.79 7.16
N SER A 28 -3.55 -2.60 6.12
CA SER A 28 -3.01 -3.96 6.27
C SER A 28 -1.60 -3.95 6.85
N VAL A 29 -0.69 -3.19 6.23
CA VAL A 29 0.71 -3.08 6.70
C VAL A 29 0.75 -2.55 8.14
N HIS A 30 -0.06 -1.54 8.47
CA HIS A 30 -0.12 -0.98 9.82
C HIS A 30 -0.62 -1.98 10.87
N ARG A 31 -1.66 -2.75 10.54
CA ARG A 31 -2.15 -3.80 11.43
C ARG A 31 -1.07 -4.86 11.69
N PHE A 32 -0.28 -5.21 10.67
CA PHE A 32 0.83 -6.14 10.85
C PHE A 32 1.96 -5.55 11.68
N HIS A 33 2.32 -4.28 11.47
CA HIS A 33 3.28 -3.57 12.31
C HIS A 33 2.86 -3.58 13.79
N HIS A 34 1.63 -3.15 14.10
CA HIS A 34 1.13 -3.15 15.48
C HIS A 34 1.04 -4.55 16.09
N LYS A 35 0.72 -5.57 15.29
CA LYS A 35 0.62 -6.95 15.77
C LYS A 35 1.98 -7.57 16.07
N TYR A 36 3.02 -7.19 15.32
CA TYR A 36 4.34 -7.80 15.36
C TYR A 36 5.45 -6.81 15.74
N VAL A 37 5.11 -5.74 16.45
CA VAL A 37 6.03 -4.64 16.79
C VAL A 37 7.36 -5.16 17.33
N ASP A 38 8.47 -4.61 16.82
CA ASP A 38 9.83 -4.93 17.23
C ASP A 38 10.18 -6.43 17.13
N SER A 39 9.60 -7.13 16.16
CA SER A 39 9.92 -8.52 15.85
C SER A 39 10.37 -8.70 14.40
N ASP A 40 10.90 -9.88 14.08
CA ASP A 40 11.28 -10.26 12.72
C ASP A 40 10.08 -10.29 11.76
N ASN A 41 8.84 -10.33 12.26
CA ASN A 41 7.62 -10.31 11.43
C ASN A 41 7.04 -8.90 11.22
N ASP A 42 7.63 -7.89 11.85
CA ASP A 42 7.29 -6.49 11.62
C ASP A 42 7.69 -6.09 10.19
N THR A 43 6.80 -5.41 9.49
CA THR A 43 7.00 -4.89 8.14
C THR A 43 8.03 -3.78 8.09
N HIS A 44 8.27 -3.05 9.19
CA HIS A 44 9.26 -1.96 9.22
C HIS A 44 10.00 -1.88 10.55
N SER A 45 10.39 -3.06 11.06
CA SER A 45 11.12 -3.19 12.33
C SER A 45 12.35 -2.26 12.39
N PRO A 46 12.56 -1.53 13.50
CA PRO A 46 13.81 -0.81 13.75
C PRO A 46 15.04 -1.73 13.79
N ILE A 47 14.83 -3.03 14.05
CA ILE A 47 15.88 -4.06 14.10
C ILE A 47 16.59 -4.21 12.74
N ASN A 48 15.88 -3.97 11.63
CA ASN A 48 16.43 -4.04 10.28
C ASN A 48 17.28 -2.80 9.90
N GLY A 49 17.46 -1.86 10.83
CA GLY A 49 18.29 -0.68 10.67
C GLY A 49 17.48 0.61 10.49
N PHE A 50 18.12 1.74 10.82
CA PHE A 50 17.51 3.07 10.78
C PHE A 50 16.96 3.43 9.40
N TRP A 51 17.76 3.28 8.34
CA TRP A 51 17.34 3.64 6.98
C TRP A 51 16.23 2.74 6.44
N PHE A 52 16.25 1.46 6.84
CA PHE A 52 15.22 0.50 6.44
C PHE A 52 13.88 0.83 7.08
N SER A 53 13.85 1.00 8.41
CA SER A 53 12.63 1.39 9.15
C SER A 53 12.10 2.77 8.77
N HIS A 54 12.98 3.69 8.34
CA HIS A 54 12.57 5.03 7.93
C HIS A 54 11.90 5.07 6.54
N MET A 55 12.56 4.52 5.51
CA MET A 55 12.06 4.59 4.11
C MET A 55 12.29 3.30 3.30
N GLY A 56 13.26 2.48 3.68
CA GLY A 56 13.64 1.30 2.89
C GLY A 56 12.53 0.26 2.75
N TRP A 57 11.71 0.07 3.79
CA TRP A 57 10.58 -0.86 3.76
C TRP A 57 9.50 -0.49 2.74
N ILE A 58 9.32 0.82 2.47
CA ILE A 58 8.35 1.31 1.49
C ILE A 58 8.87 1.04 0.07
N LEU A 59 10.17 1.08 -0.14
CA LEU A 59 10.77 0.91 -1.47
C LEU A 59 10.89 -0.58 -1.87
N ASP A 60 10.80 -1.49 -0.91
CA ASP A 60 10.90 -2.94 -1.13
C ASP A 60 9.54 -3.64 -1.03
N SER A 61 8.77 -3.59 -2.12
CA SER A 61 7.48 -4.30 -2.21
C SER A 61 7.63 -5.83 -2.19
N GLY A 62 8.78 -6.35 -2.63
CA GLY A 62 9.08 -7.79 -2.63
C GLY A 62 9.18 -8.33 -1.20
N TYR A 63 9.88 -7.60 -0.33
CA TYR A 63 10.02 -7.91 1.09
C TYR A 63 8.67 -8.00 1.82
N LEU A 64 7.75 -7.05 1.56
CA LEU A 64 6.44 -7.03 2.19
C LEU A 64 5.55 -8.20 1.71
N LEU A 65 5.60 -8.51 0.41
CA LEU A 65 4.90 -9.65 -0.18
C LEU A 65 5.43 -11.00 0.33
N GLU A 66 6.74 -11.10 0.59
CA GLU A 66 7.35 -12.30 1.16
C GLU A 66 6.90 -12.52 2.61
N LYS A 67 6.89 -11.46 3.43
CA LYS A 67 6.46 -11.54 4.83
C LYS A 67 4.96 -11.77 5.00
N HIS A 68 4.14 -11.05 4.23
CA HIS A 68 2.68 -11.07 4.38
C HIS A 68 1.99 -11.21 3.01
N PRO A 69 1.95 -12.43 2.44
CA PRO A 69 1.40 -12.66 1.11
C PRO A 69 -0.12 -12.54 1.01
N THR A 70 -0.83 -12.40 2.14
CA THR A 70 -2.30 -12.40 2.19
C THR A 70 -2.88 -11.25 3.01
N TYR A 71 -3.92 -10.60 2.49
CA TYR A 71 -4.67 -9.51 3.13
C TYR A 71 -5.76 -9.98 4.12
N LYS A 72 -5.55 -11.12 4.79
CA LYS A 72 -6.55 -11.68 5.73
C LYS A 72 -6.88 -10.77 6.91
N ASN A 73 -5.95 -9.88 7.24
CA ASN A 73 -6.08 -8.92 8.33
C ASN A 73 -6.96 -7.71 8.00
N VAL A 74 -7.45 -7.56 6.77
CA VAL A 74 -8.29 -6.42 6.32
C VAL A 74 -9.57 -6.87 5.60
N GLU A 75 -10.01 -8.10 5.84
CA GLU A 75 -11.26 -8.63 5.25
C GLU A 75 -12.49 -7.76 5.60
N ASP A 76 -12.48 -7.13 6.77
CA ASP A 76 -13.49 -6.16 7.22
C ASP A 76 -13.57 -4.91 6.33
N LEU A 77 -12.43 -4.43 5.79
CA LEU A 77 -12.41 -3.31 4.85
C LEU A 77 -12.81 -3.76 3.45
N THR A 78 -12.36 -4.93 3.00
CA THR A 78 -12.68 -5.44 1.65
C THR A 78 -14.15 -5.78 1.48
N ASN A 79 -14.85 -6.11 2.58
CA ASN A 79 -16.29 -6.37 2.57
C ASN A 79 -17.14 -5.09 2.49
N GLN A 80 -16.54 -3.92 2.65
CA GLN A 80 -17.24 -2.64 2.61
C GLN A 80 -17.09 -1.98 1.23
N MET A 81 -18.23 -1.75 0.57
CA MET A 81 -18.25 -1.17 -0.79
C MET A 81 -17.56 0.20 -0.88
N PHE A 82 -17.62 1.01 0.18
CA PHE A 82 -16.99 2.32 0.23
C PHE A 82 -15.47 2.25 0.06
N TYR A 83 -14.79 1.37 0.81
CA TYR A 83 -13.34 1.22 0.72
C TYR A 83 -12.91 0.61 -0.61
N MET A 84 -13.69 -0.33 -1.14
CA MET A 84 -13.46 -0.88 -2.47
C MET A 84 -13.64 0.17 -3.59
N PHE A 85 -14.57 1.11 -3.43
CA PHE A 85 -14.73 2.23 -4.34
C PHE A 85 -13.51 3.16 -4.26
N LEU A 86 -13.10 3.56 -3.05
CA LEU A 86 -11.93 4.42 -2.85
C LEU A 86 -10.65 3.80 -3.43
N GLN A 87 -10.40 2.51 -3.17
CA GLN A 87 -9.27 1.79 -3.75
C GLN A 87 -9.28 1.88 -5.28
N LYS A 88 -10.39 1.51 -5.92
CA LYS A 88 -10.51 1.51 -7.39
C LYS A 88 -10.40 2.89 -8.04
N THR A 89 -10.73 3.94 -7.28
CA THR A 89 -10.76 5.31 -7.78
C THR A 89 -9.61 6.15 -7.23
N TYR A 90 -8.67 5.55 -6.51
CA TYR A 90 -7.59 6.24 -5.82
C TYR A 90 -6.80 7.16 -6.77
N ILE A 91 -6.38 6.63 -7.92
CA ILE A 91 -5.66 7.42 -8.93
C ILE A 91 -6.46 8.64 -9.40
N TRP A 92 -7.78 8.53 -9.53
CA TRP A 92 -8.65 9.63 -9.94
C TRP A 92 -8.79 10.69 -8.84
N HIS A 93 -8.79 10.29 -7.57
CA HIS A 93 -8.77 11.24 -6.45
C HIS A 93 -7.46 12.03 -6.40
N VAL A 94 -6.32 11.35 -6.60
CA VAL A 94 -4.99 11.98 -6.63
C VAL A 94 -4.87 12.94 -7.81
N LEU A 95 -5.21 12.47 -9.02
CA LEU A 95 -5.17 13.32 -10.22
C LEU A 95 -6.19 14.46 -10.16
N GLY A 96 -7.38 14.20 -9.64
CA GLY A 96 -8.43 15.21 -9.45
C GLY A 96 -7.99 16.32 -8.48
N CYS A 97 -7.46 15.96 -7.32
CA CYS A 97 -6.90 16.93 -6.37
C CYS A 97 -5.73 17.71 -6.98
N GLY A 98 -4.79 17.03 -7.63
CA GLY A 98 -3.65 17.69 -8.27
C GLY A 98 -4.08 18.67 -9.36
N ALA A 99 -5.04 18.29 -10.19
CA ALA A 99 -5.58 19.17 -11.24
C ALA A 99 -6.32 20.38 -10.66
N LEU A 100 -7.12 20.19 -9.60
CA LEU A 100 -7.83 21.28 -8.91
C LEU A 100 -6.87 22.27 -8.26
N LEU A 101 -5.82 21.78 -7.59
CA LEU A 101 -4.79 22.62 -6.99
C LEU A 101 -4.02 23.40 -8.06
N TYR A 102 -3.71 22.76 -9.19
CA TYR A 102 -3.04 23.39 -10.30
C TYR A 102 -3.89 24.50 -10.96
N THR A 103 -5.19 24.27 -11.16
CA THR A 103 -6.06 25.31 -11.73
C THR A 103 -6.28 26.49 -10.79
N TRP A 104 -6.27 26.26 -9.47
CA TRP A 104 -6.49 27.32 -8.48
C TRP A 104 -5.24 28.18 -8.21
N GLY A 105 -4.06 27.57 -8.11
CA GLY A 105 -2.86 28.28 -7.68
C GLY A 105 -1.59 27.89 -8.44
N GLY A 106 -1.75 27.24 -9.59
CA GLY A 106 -0.65 26.87 -10.47
C GLY A 106 0.30 25.84 -9.86
N PHE A 107 1.53 25.83 -10.37
CA PHE A 107 2.55 24.86 -9.99
C PHE A 107 2.89 24.91 -8.49
N SER A 108 2.90 26.09 -7.87
CA SER A 108 3.20 26.26 -6.45
C SER A 108 2.22 25.50 -5.57
N TYR A 109 0.92 25.57 -5.86
CA TYR A 109 -0.12 24.90 -5.07
C TYR A 109 -0.12 23.39 -5.28
N LEU A 110 0.23 22.93 -6.48
CA LEU A 110 0.42 21.49 -6.73
C LEU A 110 1.58 20.95 -5.90
N VAL A 111 2.73 21.64 -5.89
CA VAL A 111 3.89 21.20 -5.10
C VAL A 111 3.56 21.20 -3.61
N TRP A 112 3.06 22.31 -3.06
CA TRP A 112 2.82 22.41 -1.61
C TRP A 112 1.56 21.67 -1.13
N GLY A 113 0.56 21.49 -1.98
CA GLY A 113 -0.70 20.84 -1.61
C GLY A 113 -0.72 19.33 -1.80
N MET A 114 0.23 18.77 -2.55
CA MET A 114 0.37 17.32 -2.79
C MET A 114 1.62 16.70 -2.13
N SER A 115 2.44 17.52 -1.45
CA SER A 115 3.60 17.05 -0.67
C SER A 115 3.22 16.54 0.72
#